data_AF-A0A0B7JWY0-F1
#
_entry.id   AF-A0A0B7JWY0-F1
#
_cell.length_a   1.000
_cell.length_b   1.000
_cell.length_c   1.000
_cell.angle_alpha   90.00
_cell.angle_beta   90.00
_cell.angle_gamma   90.00
#
_symmetry.space_group_name_H-M   'P 1'
#
loop_
_entity.id
_entity.type
_entity.pdbx_description
1 polymer ?
#
loop_
_entity_poly.entity_id
_entity_poly.type
_entity_poly.pdbx_seq_one_letter_code
_entity_poly.pdbx_strand_id
1 'polypeptide(L)'
;MRHLATIDPATGLVGSAVLCAVWTQWQSSRRDEPWAELICWTLLPILCKAITLPINRLDAEKVTESQRSPGAWLWLFSICVATQAVCEGEQGSNWFLPLLMPLLLVVEKYLGQDLSWPASFCPIFIFLISNTLPGTTSIALLGISTLIVFNLIRFALSITSAVASFTIYLTLLNKGSNRSTPIPHINIREDIEPLSFRVAFTLVVVLALKTITFGCAVPQMLPAITLGISKAFTWFFLIQTAHHTTWRIAVPITAFSILSTTDPYSQSWDIDSFFVLVGSILFLAQIIGTIPKHPKTLWILSLIPIIPYLLSLQAIMSSQHMARISFHNHQMHPVEEAIHAAQDELNSLIQRQSRTYTAARDEYKRRYGFEPPPGFEEWYEFAKTNQSPVIDDFDTIQISIAPLLKLSGREVLEAMSQVYSRPDSEVWSCEYSSQKSETHCSHPRRTFDRHISLLFNRVMKDVPSGVHSIRFLVNHFDEPRVLTTSKPLRNQVPHRVGSLGQERNGDESPSKIWDMISQNCNFQDLESDRSENWPTSPDIGLVRNHSQQNTNTCTASSQTQ
;
A
#
# COMPACT_ATOMS: atom_id res chain seq x y z
N MET A 1 38.30 21.44 -26.65
CA MET A 1 37.50 20.76 -25.61
C MET A 1 38.23 20.75 -24.26
N ARG A 2 38.52 21.94 -23.71
CA ARG A 2 39.23 22.14 -22.42
C ARG A 2 38.44 23.17 -21.60
N HIS A 3 37.36 22.76 -20.95
CA HIS A 3 36.63 23.59 -19.97
C HIS A 3 35.76 22.75 -19.00
N LEU A 4 36.08 21.48 -18.76
CA LEU A 4 35.61 20.81 -17.55
C LEU A 4 36.47 21.36 -16.41
N ALA A 5 35.97 22.44 -15.80
CA ALA A 5 36.53 23.01 -14.58
C ALA A 5 36.77 21.88 -13.58
N THR A 6 38.00 21.75 -13.10
CA THR A 6 38.38 20.80 -12.05
C THR A 6 37.47 21.02 -10.86
N ILE A 7 36.50 20.12 -10.66
CA ILE A 7 35.57 20.16 -9.53
C ILE A 7 36.42 20.08 -8.25
N ASP A 8 36.19 21.01 -7.32
CA ASP A 8 36.86 20.99 -6.03
C ASP A 8 36.59 19.65 -5.33
N PRO A 9 37.61 18.94 -4.81
CA PRO A 9 37.45 17.59 -4.26
C PRO A 9 36.38 17.52 -3.15
N ALA A 10 36.23 18.57 -2.34
CA ALA A 10 35.18 18.64 -1.31
C ALA A 10 33.76 18.66 -1.91
N THR A 11 33.58 19.28 -3.08
CA THR A 11 32.29 19.29 -3.80
C THR A 11 31.92 17.89 -4.29
N GLY A 12 32.90 17.15 -4.83
CA GLY A 12 32.70 15.76 -5.25
C GLY A 12 32.32 14.84 -4.09
N LEU A 13 32.95 15.01 -2.93
CA LEU A 13 32.64 14.25 -1.71
C LEU A 13 31.22 14.52 -1.20
N VAL A 14 30.80 15.78 -1.11
CA VAL A 14 29.43 16.13 -0.69
C VAL A 14 28.40 15.59 -1.66
N GLY A 15 28.61 15.76 -2.98
CA GLY A 15 27.70 15.22 -3.98
C GLY A 15 27.56 13.70 -3.88
N SER A 16 28.68 12.99 -3.64
CA SER A 16 28.69 11.54 -3.44
C SER A 16 27.96 11.13 -2.16
N ALA A 17 28.14 11.87 -1.06
CA ALA A 17 27.43 11.65 0.20
C ALA A 17 25.91 11.80 0.02
N VAL A 18 25.45 12.84 -0.68
CA VAL A 18 24.03 13.06 -0.97
C VAL A 18 23.46 11.96 -1.85
N LEU A 19 24.15 11.59 -2.94
CA LEU A 19 23.68 10.53 -3.83
C LEU A 19 23.63 9.17 -3.12
N CYS A 20 24.61 8.83 -2.29
CA CYS A 20 24.59 7.61 -1.49
C CYS A 20 23.46 7.61 -0.45
N ALA A 21 23.20 8.77 0.19
CA ALA A 21 22.11 8.91 1.14
C ALA A 21 20.74 8.76 0.45
N VAL A 22 20.53 9.41 -0.70
CA VAL A 22 19.32 9.27 -1.53
C VAL A 22 19.13 7.82 -1.97
N TRP A 23 20.18 7.18 -2.47
CA TRP A 23 20.14 5.77 -2.90
C TRP A 23 19.85 4.81 -1.74
N THR A 24 20.40 5.09 -0.55
CA THR A 24 20.12 4.33 0.68
C THR A 24 18.66 4.49 1.09
N GLN A 25 18.15 5.71 1.07
CA GLN A 25 16.77 5.99 1.43
C GLN A 25 15.79 5.35 0.43
N TRP A 26 16.10 5.36 -0.86
CA TRP A 26 15.29 4.74 -1.91
C TRP A 26 15.17 3.22 -1.76
N GLN A 27 16.22 2.55 -1.28
CA GLN A 27 16.22 1.11 -0.98
C GLN A 27 15.70 0.78 0.43
N SER A 28 15.47 1.77 1.28
CA SER A 28 15.18 1.53 2.71
C SER A 28 13.88 0.75 2.86
N SER A 29 13.97 -0.33 3.64
CA SER A 29 12.88 -1.22 3.98
C SER A 29 12.88 -1.41 5.48
N ARG A 30 11.71 -1.19 6.12
CA ARG A 30 11.52 -1.32 7.57
C ARG A 30 12.05 -2.63 8.14
N ARG A 31 11.88 -3.73 7.40
CA ARG A 31 12.29 -5.07 7.85
C ARG A 31 13.81 -5.26 7.84
N ASP A 32 14.50 -4.60 6.92
CA ASP A 32 15.91 -4.82 6.63
C ASP A 32 16.83 -3.80 7.33
N GLU A 33 16.27 -2.70 7.84
CA GLU A 33 16.98 -1.58 8.46
C GLU A 33 18.02 -1.96 9.53
N PRO A 34 17.70 -2.77 10.57
CA PRO A 34 18.70 -3.10 11.60
C PRO A 34 19.75 -4.12 11.12
N TRP A 35 19.40 -4.98 10.16
CA TRP A 35 20.34 -5.90 9.53
C TRP A 35 21.31 -5.17 8.61
N ALA A 36 20.81 -4.20 7.85
CA ALA A 36 21.63 -3.32 7.01
C ALA A 36 22.58 -2.47 7.85
N GLU A 37 22.16 -1.99 9.02
CA GLU A 37 23.04 -1.28 9.95
C GLU A 37 24.18 -2.19 10.45
N LEU A 38 23.87 -3.45 10.80
CA LEU A 38 24.89 -4.42 11.20
C LEU A 38 25.93 -4.65 10.08
N ILE A 39 25.45 -4.87 8.85
CA ILE A 39 26.31 -5.04 7.68
C ILE A 39 27.15 -3.79 7.44
N CYS A 40 26.55 -2.60 7.51
CA CYS A 40 27.22 -1.31 7.35
C CYS A 40 28.43 -1.18 8.29
N TRP A 41 28.24 -1.35 9.59
CA TRP A 41 29.32 -1.19 10.56
C TRP A 41 30.37 -2.29 10.50
N THR A 42 30.05 -3.48 9.99
CA THR A 42 31.07 -4.51 9.72
C THR A 42 31.93 -4.18 8.49
N LEU A 43 31.36 -3.54 7.47
CA LEU A 43 32.05 -3.19 6.22
C LEU A 43 32.80 -1.86 6.31
N LEU A 44 32.29 -0.89 7.08
CA LEU A 44 32.85 0.46 7.20
C LEU A 44 34.36 0.51 7.51
N PRO A 45 34.92 -0.25 8.49
CA PRO A 45 36.36 -0.20 8.76
C PRO A 45 37.20 -0.77 7.60
N ILE A 46 36.68 -1.76 6.86
CA ILE A 46 37.33 -2.33 5.67
C ILE A 46 37.38 -1.27 4.57
N LEU A 47 36.25 -0.59 4.33
CA LEU A 47 36.11 0.52 3.38
C LEU A 47 37.08 1.66 3.69
N CYS A 48 37.12 2.10 4.96
CA CYS A 48 38.03 3.14 5.42
C CYS A 48 39.50 2.73 5.21
N LYS A 49 39.91 1.51 5.54
CA LYS A 49 41.29 1.03 5.33
C LYS A 49 41.66 0.92 3.85
N ALA A 50 40.81 0.27 3.04
CA ALA A 50 41.11 -0.02 1.64
C ALA A 50 41.31 1.24 0.81
N ILE A 51 40.52 2.30 1.07
CA ILE A 51 40.54 3.53 0.27
C ILE A 51 41.52 4.58 0.84
N THR A 52 41.91 4.51 2.11
CA THR A 52 42.92 5.42 2.69
C THR A 52 44.36 4.92 2.53
N LEU A 53 44.58 3.63 2.28
CA LEU A 53 45.89 3.02 2.00
C LEU A 53 46.71 3.69 0.87
N PRO A 54 46.13 4.32 -0.19
CA PRO A 54 46.90 5.01 -1.22
C PRO A 54 47.38 6.42 -0.81
N ILE A 55 46.74 7.07 0.16
CA ILE A 55 46.95 8.51 0.46
C ILE A 55 48.06 8.69 1.51
N ASN A 56 48.14 7.82 2.51
CA ASN A 56 49.09 7.97 3.63
C ASN A 56 50.54 7.58 3.29
N ARG A 57 50.84 7.08 2.07
CA ARG A 57 52.22 6.77 1.66
C ARG A 57 53.06 8.01 1.31
N LEU A 58 52.43 9.18 1.18
CA LEU A 58 53.12 10.44 0.83
C LEU A 58 53.36 11.37 2.03
N ASP A 59 52.61 11.25 3.11
CA ASP A 59 52.65 12.19 4.26
C ASP A 59 53.10 11.53 5.58
N ALA A 60 53.87 10.44 5.52
CA ALA A 60 54.37 9.74 6.69
C ALA A 60 55.54 10.48 7.37
N GLU A 61 55.36 11.74 7.77
CA GLU A 61 56.30 12.45 8.63
C GLU A 61 55.60 13.49 9.53
N LYS A 62 54.87 13.00 10.53
CA LYS A 62 54.65 13.56 11.89
C LYS A 62 53.32 13.07 12.43
N VAL A 63 53.35 12.13 13.38
CA VAL A 63 52.21 11.91 14.28
C VAL A 63 52.73 11.89 15.71
N THR A 64 52.51 13.02 16.36
CA THR A 64 52.45 13.22 17.83
C THR A 64 51.42 12.30 18.46
N GLU A 65 51.66 11.89 19.71
CA GLU A 65 50.80 11.01 20.53
C GLU A 65 49.29 11.25 20.34
N SER A 66 48.60 10.29 19.71
CA SER A 66 47.14 10.25 19.61
C SER A 66 46.56 9.79 20.96
N GLN A 67 45.81 10.68 21.62
CA GLN A 67 45.02 10.34 22.81
C GLN A 67 43.75 9.58 22.40
N ARG A 68 43.69 8.27 22.71
CA ARG A 68 42.49 7.43 22.50
C ARG A 68 41.27 7.95 23.25
N SER A 69 40.10 7.88 22.60
CA SER A 69 38.83 8.29 23.20
C SER A 69 38.43 7.40 24.39
N PRO A 70 37.77 7.94 25.45
CA PRO A 70 37.31 7.15 26.58
C PRO A 70 36.30 6.06 26.18
N GLY A 71 36.50 4.83 26.67
CA GLY A 71 35.67 3.68 26.30
C GLY A 71 34.18 3.78 26.65
N ALA A 72 33.82 4.62 27.63
CA ALA A 72 32.43 4.88 28.00
C ALA A 72 31.65 5.58 26.88
N TRP A 73 32.28 6.53 26.17
CA TRP A 73 31.66 7.26 25.07
C TRP A 73 31.48 6.38 23.83
N LEU A 74 32.41 5.46 23.57
CA LEU A 74 32.27 4.46 22.50
C LEU A 74 31.07 3.53 22.74
N TRP A 75 30.80 3.14 24.00
CA TRP A 75 29.61 2.37 24.35
C TRP A 75 28.33 3.18 24.20
N LEU A 76 28.31 4.42 24.69
CA LEU A 76 27.16 5.32 24.51
C LEU A 76 26.81 5.49 23.03
N PHE A 77 27.80 5.75 22.18
CA PHE A 77 27.63 5.83 20.73
C PHE A 77 26.99 4.56 20.17
N SER A 78 27.51 3.39 20.54
CA SER A 78 26.99 2.11 20.05
C SER A 78 25.52 1.86 20.44
N ILE A 79 25.14 2.25 21.65
CA ILE A 79 23.76 2.12 22.15
C ILE A 79 22.84 3.08 21.38
N CYS A 80 23.29 4.32 21.14
CA CYS A 80 22.52 5.30 20.37
C CYS A 80 22.31 4.83 18.91
N VAL A 81 23.33 4.30 18.24
CA VAL A 81 23.20 3.77 16.87
C VAL A 81 22.24 2.59 16.83
N ALA A 82 22.37 1.64 17.76
CA ALA A 82 21.46 0.50 17.83
C ALA A 82 20.01 0.93 18.11
N THR A 83 19.81 1.90 19.01
CA THR A 83 18.49 2.47 19.30
C THR A 83 17.89 3.14 18.07
N GLN A 84 18.68 3.95 17.35
CA GLN A 84 18.24 4.59 16.11
C GLN A 84 17.82 3.56 15.06
N ALA A 85 18.64 2.52 14.82
CA ALA A 85 18.35 1.48 13.83
C ALA A 85 17.07 0.69 14.14
N VAL A 86 16.80 0.41 15.41
CA VAL A 86 15.54 -0.24 15.82
C VAL A 86 14.35 0.68 15.64
N CYS A 87 14.45 1.94 16.09
CA CYS A 87 13.36 2.91 15.94
C CYS A 87 13.01 3.15 14.46
N GLU A 88 14.03 3.30 13.60
CA GLU A 88 13.87 3.44 12.15
C GLU A 88 13.24 2.19 11.52
N GLY A 89 13.65 0.99 11.95
CA GLY A 89 13.05 -0.26 11.50
C GLY A 89 11.55 -0.39 11.81
N GLU A 90 11.05 0.26 12.86
CA GLU A 90 9.62 0.22 13.22
C GLU A 90 8.79 1.33 12.53
N GLN A 91 9.33 2.55 12.39
CA GLN A 91 8.58 3.70 11.87
C GLN A 91 8.85 4.03 10.38
N GLY A 92 9.98 3.59 9.84
CA GLY A 92 10.51 3.97 8.51
C GLY A 92 11.54 5.10 8.61
N SER A 93 11.09 6.34 8.77
CA SER A 93 11.95 7.53 8.74
C SER A 93 11.81 8.39 10.00
N ASN A 94 12.89 9.05 10.42
CA ASN A 94 12.90 9.93 11.60
C ASN A 94 12.35 11.33 11.28
N TRP A 95 11.14 11.65 11.74
CA TRP A 95 10.45 12.91 11.45
C TRP A 95 11.05 14.13 12.17
N PHE A 96 11.66 13.94 13.34
CA PHE A 96 12.26 15.03 14.12
C PHE A 96 13.71 15.31 13.78
N LEU A 97 14.28 14.56 12.81
CA LEU A 97 15.65 14.74 12.36
C LEU A 97 16.01 16.20 11.97
N PRO A 98 15.15 16.96 11.26
CA PRO A 98 15.47 18.35 10.92
C PRO A 98 15.74 19.26 12.11
N LEU A 99 15.18 18.97 13.29
CA LEU A 99 15.39 19.76 14.51
C LEU A 99 16.83 19.71 15.02
N LEU A 100 17.60 18.68 14.62
CA LEU A 100 18.99 18.55 15.04
C LEU A 100 19.87 19.66 14.44
N MET A 101 19.53 20.21 13.28
CA MET A 101 20.31 21.25 12.62
C MET A 101 20.43 22.53 13.47
N PRO A 102 19.32 23.18 13.91
CA PRO A 102 19.41 24.34 14.79
C PRO A 102 20.02 23.99 16.17
N LEU A 103 19.78 22.79 16.71
CA LEU A 103 20.36 22.36 17.98
C LEU A 103 21.90 22.23 17.91
N LEU A 104 22.42 21.57 16.87
CA LEU A 104 23.86 21.44 16.66
C LEU A 104 24.50 22.82 16.39
N LEU A 105 23.82 23.72 15.69
CA LEU A 105 24.29 25.10 15.49
C LEU A 105 24.43 25.87 16.82
N VAL A 106 23.49 25.70 17.76
CA VAL A 106 23.59 26.31 19.11
C VAL A 106 24.80 25.75 19.86
N VAL A 107 25.04 24.45 19.78
CA VAL A 107 26.19 23.79 20.42
C VAL A 107 27.51 24.24 19.80
N GLU A 108 27.62 24.32 18.47
CA GLU A 108 28.82 24.81 17.76
C GLU A 108 29.15 26.25 18.17
N LYS A 109 28.14 27.14 18.24
CA LYS A 109 28.30 28.52 18.72
C LYS A 109 28.75 28.59 20.18
N TYR A 110 28.17 27.75 21.04
CA TYR A 110 28.56 27.68 22.45
C TYR A 110 30.02 27.21 22.62
N LEU A 111 30.47 26.30 21.76
CA LEU A 111 31.84 25.78 21.72
C LEU A 111 32.85 26.75 21.10
N GLY A 112 32.40 27.85 20.50
CA GLY A 112 33.27 28.81 19.81
C GLY A 112 33.93 28.21 18.56
N GLN A 113 33.28 27.24 17.92
CA GLN A 113 33.76 26.54 16.72
C GLN A 113 33.19 27.13 15.44
N ASP A 114 32.95 28.44 15.42
CA ASP A 114 32.37 29.12 14.27
C ASP A 114 33.33 29.06 13.07
N LEU A 115 33.24 27.99 12.28
CA LEU A 115 33.65 27.96 10.88
C LEU A 115 32.61 28.70 10.00
N SER A 116 32.00 29.76 10.53
CA SER A 116 31.07 30.60 9.78
C SER A 116 31.88 31.50 8.86
N TRP A 117 31.93 31.15 7.59
CA TRP A 117 32.56 31.96 6.55
C TRP A 117 31.88 33.33 6.46
N PRO A 118 32.63 34.43 6.28
CA PRO A 118 32.06 35.76 6.21
C PRO A 118 31.05 35.87 5.05
N ALA A 119 29.95 36.59 5.28
CA ALA A 119 28.85 36.77 4.33
C ALA A 119 29.26 37.32 2.95
N SER A 120 30.49 37.81 2.80
CA SER A 120 31.04 38.34 1.55
C SER A 120 31.21 37.30 0.43
N PHE A 121 31.21 36.00 0.75
CA PHE A 121 31.44 34.92 -0.22
C PHE A 121 30.18 34.15 -0.63
N CYS A 122 29.01 34.47 -0.06
CA CYS A 122 27.77 33.69 -0.23
C CYS A 122 26.58 34.61 -0.57
N PRO A 123 25.59 34.18 -1.38
CA PRO A 123 24.31 34.87 -1.47
C PRO A 123 23.69 35.00 -0.07
N ILE A 124 23.29 36.21 0.32
CA ILE A 124 22.80 36.54 1.67
C ILE A 124 21.72 35.54 2.12
N PHE A 125 20.83 35.14 1.22
CA PHE A 125 19.79 34.15 1.48
C PHE A 125 20.33 32.78 1.91
N ILE A 126 21.31 32.21 1.18
CA ILE A 126 21.90 30.90 1.48
C ILE A 126 22.64 30.94 2.81
N PHE A 127 23.33 32.04 3.09
CA PHE A 127 23.98 32.26 4.38
C PHE A 127 22.97 32.31 5.53
N LEU A 128 21.87 33.05 5.36
CA LEU A 128 20.80 33.17 6.36
C LEU A 128 20.20 31.81 6.71
N ILE A 129 19.81 31.02 5.72
CA ILE A 129 19.16 29.73 5.96
C ILE A 129 20.09 28.66 6.55
N SER A 130 21.41 28.78 6.32
CA SER A 130 22.38 27.75 6.70
C SER A 130 23.08 28.04 8.02
N ASN A 131 23.31 29.33 8.36
CA ASN A 131 24.16 29.71 9.49
C ASN A 131 23.45 30.57 10.54
N THR A 132 22.18 30.94 10.34
CA THR A 132 21.39 31.64 11.37
C THR A 132 20.41 30.72 12.07
N LEU A 133 20.16 31.02 13.35
CA LEU A 133 19.20 30.26 14.15
C LEU A 133 17.78 30.38 13.58
N PRO A 134 17.24 31.56 13.24
CA PRO A 134 15.89 31.67 12.67
C PRO A 134 15.72 30.95 11.32
N GLY A 135 16.75 30.97 10.48
CA GLY A 135 16.74 30.30 9.18
C GLY A 135 16.70 28.78 9.32
N THR A 136 17.59 28.22 10.15
CA THR A 136 17.66 26.77 10.39
C THR A 136 16.43 26.24 11.12
N THR A 137 15.86 26.99 12.08
CA THR A 137 14.62 26.62 12.76
C THR A 137 13.41 26.63 11.82
N SER A 138 13.33 27.63 10.93
CA SER A 138 12.21 27.72 9.97
C SER A 138 12.18 26.53 9.01
N ILE A 139 13.35 26.14 8.48
CA ILE A 139 13.47 24.97 7.59
C ILE A 139 13.19 23.68 8.37
N ALA A 140 13.66 23.56 9.61
CA ALA A 140 13.38 22.41 10.45
C ALA A 140 11.87 22.24 10.71
N LEU A 141 11.17 23.34 11.03
CA LEU A 141 9.72 23.32 11.24
C LEU A 141 8.95 22.95 9.96
N LEU A 142 9.37 23.47 8.80
CA LEU A 142 8.79 23.09 7.52
C LEU A 142 8.98 21.59 7.26
N GLY A 143 10.20 21.07 7.41
CA GLY A 143 10.50 19.65 7.21
C GLY A 143 9.77 18.72 8.18
N ILE A 144 9.55 19.15 9.42
CA ILE A 144 8.73 18.39 10.38
C ILE A 144 7.26 18.40 9.96
N SER A 145 6.73 19.57 9.56
CA SER A 145 5.33 19.70 9.14
C SER A 145 4.99 18.86 7.91
N THR A 146 5.93 18.66 6.99
CA THR A 146 5.73 17.81 5.81
C THR A 146 5.85 16.32 6.10
N LEU A 147 6.55 15.94 7.17
CA LEU A 147 6.80 14.54 7.53
C LEU A 147 5.86 14.01 8.64
N ILE A 148 5.10 14.88 9.32
CA ILE A 148 4.21 14.47 10.41
C ILE A 148 3.09 13.56 9.88
N VAL A 149 3.04 12.35 10.44
CA VAL A 149 1.87 11.48 10.38
C VAL A 149 1.31 11.36 11.80
N PHE A 150 0.03 11.65 11.99
CA PHE A 150 -0.60 11.58 13.31
C PHE A 150 -0.71 10.13 13.81
N ASN A 151 0.30 9.70 14.58
CA ASN A 151 0.29 8.42 15.29
C ASN A 151 1.15 8.52 16.55
N LEU A 152 0.54 8.29 17.73
CA LEU A 152 1.19 8.48 19.03
C LEU A 152 2.43 7.58 19.23
N ILE A 153 2.38 6.34 18.77
CA ILE A 153 3.49 5.38 18.92
C ILE A 153 4.66 5.80 18.02
N ARG A 154 4.39 6.13 16.76
CA ARG A 154 5.42 6.60 15.82
C ARG A 154 6.03 7.93 16.27
N PHE A 155 5.23 8.81 16.88
CA PHE A 155 5.71 10.05 17.46
C PHE A 155 6.74 9.80 18.57
N ALA A 156 6.44 8.89 19.52
CA ALA A 156 7.35 8.55 20.61
C ALA A 156 8.66 7.89 20.11
N LEU A 157 8.55 6.98 19.14
CA LEU A 157 9.72 6.35 18.50
C LEU A 157 10.59 7.37 17.76
N SER A 158 9.96 8.36 17.11
CA SER A 158 10.65 9.41 16.37
C SER A 158 11.43 10.35 17.30
N ILE A 159 10.85 10.73 18.44
CA ILE A 159 11.57 11.49 19.47
C ILE A 159 12.78 10.71 19.99
N THR A 160 12.60 9.42 20.28
CA THR A 160 13.68 8.56 20.78
C THR A 160 14.82 8.46 19.77
N SER A 161 14.49 8.26 18.49
CA SER A 161 15.46 8.26 17.39
C SER A 161 16.17 9.61 17.26
N ALA A 162 15.46 10.74 17.31
CA ALA A 162 16.06 12.07 17.23
C ALA A 162 17.01 12.39 18.40
N VAL A 163 16.69 11.96 19.62
CA VAL A 163 17.59 12.10 20.79
C VAL A 163 18.84 11.25 20.62
N ALA A 164 18.70 10.02 20.11
CA ALA A 164 19.83 9.16 19.80
C ALA A 164 20.74 9.77 18.71
N SER A 165 20.16 10.24 17.60
CA SER A 165 20.88 10.92 16.52
C SER A 165 21.57 12.21 17.01
N PHE A 166 20.92 13.00 17.87
CA PHE A 166 21.53 14.20 18.45
C PHE A 166 22.75 13.85 19.30
N THR A 167 22.65 12.80 20.11
CA THR A 167 23.77 12.31 20.94
C THR A 167 24.92 11.80 20.08
N ILE A 168 24.63 11.06 19.00
CA ILE A 168 25.63 10.60 18.01
C ILE A 168 26.39 11.80 17.44
N TYR A 169 25.69 12.78 16.85
CA TYR A 169 26.37 13.92 16.24
C TYR A 169 27.08 14.79 17.27
N LEU A 170 26.54 14.93 18.49
CA LEU A 170 27.20 15.64 19.59
C LEU A 170 28.56 15.02 19.94
N THR A 171 28.65 13.68 19.97
CA THR A 171 29.91 12.98 20.26
C THR A 171 30.95 13.05 19.14
N LEU A 172 30.52 13.37 17.91
CA LEU A 172 31.37 13.50 16.73
C LEU A 172 31.84 14.94 16.48
N LEU A 173 31.22 15.94 17.10
CA LEU A 173 31.69 17.33 17.00
C LEU A 173 33.13 17.45 17.51
N ASN A 174 33.93 18.25 16.82
CA ASN A 174 35.35 18.43 17.12
C ASN A 174 35.54 19.08 18.51
N LYS A 175 36.75 19.07 19.08
CA LYS A 175 37.07 19.79 20.32
C LYS A 175 37.70 21.15 20.01
N GLY A 176 37.12 22.22 20.55
CA GLY A 176 37.67 23.58 20.40
C GLY A 176 38.96 23.73 21.21
N SER A 177 39.97 24.38 20.64
CA SER A 177 41.33 24.54 21.18
C SER A 177 41.39 25.12 22.61
N ASN A 178 40.36 25.85 23.07
CA ASN A 178 40.51 26.78 24.20
C ASN A 178 39.60 26.58 25.42
N ARG A 179 38.85 25.47 25.55
CA ARG A 179 38.04 25.24 26.77
C ARG A 179 38.03 23.79 27.23
N SER A 180 38.20 23.60 28.54
CA SER A 180 38.00 22.36 29.29
C SER A 180 36.51 22.04 29.44
N THR A 181 35.79 21.93 28.33
CA THR A 181 34.39 21.49 28.36
C THR A 181 34.33 19.96 28.52
N PRO A 182 33.40 19.43 29.35
CA PRO A 182 33.23 18.00 29.59
C PRO A 182 32.37 17.35 28.47
N ILE A 183 32.53 17.81 27.22
CA ILE A 183 31.74 17.26 26.11
C ILE A 183 32.43 15.99 25.59
N PRO A 184 31.68 14.90 25.39
CA PRO A 184 32.22 13.68 24.82
C PRO A 184 32.72 13.91 23.40
N HIS A 185 33.93 13.47 23.10
CA HIS A 185 34.54 13.58 21.76
C HIS A 185 35.07 12.23 21.33
N ILE A 186 34.71 11.79 20.12
CA ILE A 186 35.19 10.57 19.47
C ILE A 186 35.83 10.93 18.13
N ASN A 187 37.11 10.63 17.96
CA ASN A 187 37.76 10.73 16.66
C ASN A 187 37.43 9.47 15.84
N ILE A 188 36.37 9.54 15.04
CA ILE A 188 35.86 8.38 14.29
C ILE A 188 36.90 7.74 13.38
N ARG A 189 37.91 8.48 12.91
CA ARG A 189 38.93 7.96 11.98
C ARG A 189 39.95 7.06 12.68
N GLU A 190 40.35 7.43 13.90
CA GLU A 190 41.32 6.68 14.70
C GLU A 190 40.65 5.53 15.46
N ASP A 191 39.41 5.76 15.91
CA ASP A 191 38.65 4.80 16.71
C ASP A 191 37.66 3.95 15.87
N ILE A 192 37.76 3.94 14.53
CA ILE A 192 36.79 3.25 13.66
C ILE A 192 36.68 1.75 13.96
N GLU A 193 37.79 1.07 14.22
CA GLU A 193 37.82 -0.36 14.53
C GLU A 193 37.15 -0.69 15.87
N PRO A 194 37.58 -0.11 17.01
CA PRO A 194 36.93 -0.39 18.29
C PRO A 194 35.48 0.10 18.34
N LEU A 195 35.12 1.14 17.59
CA LEU A 195 33.75 1.63 17.48
C LEU A 195 32.86 0.66 16.70
N SER A 196 33.29 0.25 15.51
CA SER A 196 32.55 -0.66 14.63
C SER A 196 32.27 -2.00 15.31
N PHE A 197 33.24 -2.54 16.05
CA PHE A 197 33.05 -3.77 16.83
C PHE A 197 31.95 -3.62 17.90
N ARG A 198 31.94 -2.50 18.64
CA ARG A 198 30.94 -2.24 19.69
C ARG A 198 29.55 -2.04 19.10
N VAL A 199 29.43 -1.30 17.99
CA VAL A 199 28.15 -1.11 17.29
C VAL A 199 27.60 -2.45 16.80
N ALA A 200 28.44 -3.25 16.13
CA ALA A 200 28.03 -4.58 15.66
C ALA A 200 27.62 -5.49 16.82
N PHE A 201 28.39 -5.51 17.92
CA PHE A 201 28.05 -6.29 19.11
C PHE A 201 26.70 -5.87 19.71
N THR A 202 26.48 -4.57 19.91
CA THR A 202 25.22 -4.06 20.46
C THR A 202 24.03 -4.37 19.54
N LEU A 203 24.19 -4.24 18.22
CA LEU A 203 23.16 -4.60 17.24
C LEU A 203 22.82 -6.09 17.27
N VAL A 204 23.81 -6.98 17.36
CA VAL A 204 23.60 -8.43 17.48
C VAL A 204 22.80 -8.77 18.74
N VAL A 205 23.14 -8.16 19.88
CA VAL A 205 22.40 -8.36 21.14
C VAL A 205 20.95 -7.90 21.01
N VAL A 206 20.73 -6.71 20.44
CA VAL A 206 19.39 -6.15 20.25
C VAL A 206 18.55 -6.97 19.27
N LEU A 207 19.14 -7.43 18.16
CA LEU A 207 18.50 -8.31 17.19
C LEU A 207 18.15 -9.68 17.80
N ALA A 208 19.04 -10.25 18.62
CA ALA A 208 18.77 -11.50 19.33
C ALA A 208 17.60 -11.35 20.31
N LEU A 209 17.58 -10.26 21.09
CA LEU A 209 16.46 -9.95 21.99
C LEU A 209 15.16 -9.78 21.21
N LYS A 210 15.16 -9.03 20.11
CA LYS A 210 13.99 -8.84 19.23
C LYS A 210 13.47 -10.17 18.68
N THR A 211 14.38 -11.05 18.27
CA THR A 211 14.06 -12.38 17.74
C THR A 211 13.42 -13.28 18.80
N ILE A 212 13.89 -13.19 20.05
CA ILE A 212 13.32 -13.95 21.17
C ILE A 212 11.91 -13.45 21.52
N THR A 213 11.67 -12.15 21.51
CA THR A 213 10.39 -11.57 21.95
C THR A 213 9.30 -11.61 20.88
N PHE A 214 9.64 -11.39 19.60
CA PHE A 214 8.66 -11.26 18.50
C PHE A 214 8.74 -12.36 17.44
N GLY A 215 9.64 -13.33 17.62
CA GLY A 215 9.88 -14.40 16.65
C GLY A 215 10.87 -14.03 15.55
N CYS A 216 11.24 -15.02 14.74
CA CYS A 216 12.24 -14.86 13.69
C CYS A 216 11.61 -14.28 12.40
N ALA A 217 11.83 -13.00 12.16
CA ALA A 217 11.61 -12.40 10.85
C ALA A 217 12.92 -12.46 10.05
N VAL A 218 13.05 -13.44 9.16
CA VAL A 218 14.23 -13.54 8.28
C VAL A 218 14.16 -12.41 7.24
N PRO A 219 15.17 -11.53 7.15
CA PRO A 219 15.21 -10.48 6.13
C PRO A 219 15.38 -11.11 4.74
N GLN A 220 15.00 -10.37 3.70
CA GLN A 220 15.41 -10.76 2.36
C GLN A 220 16.91 -10.48 2.25
N MET A 221 17.72 -11.53 2.06
CA MET A 221 19.17 -11.42 2.16
C MET A 221 19.76 -10.40 1.18
N LEU A 222 19.26 -10.37 -0.07
CA LEU A 222 19.83 -9.50 -1.10
C LEU A 222 19.56 -8.00 -0.84
N PRO A 223 18.32 -7.53 -0.59
CA PRO A 223 18.04 -6.14 -0.23
C PRO A 223 18.77 -5.67 1.05
N ALA A 224 18.86 -6.53 2.07
CA ALA A 224 19.57 -6.19 3.29
C ALA A 224 21.08 -5.97 3.06
N ILE A 225 21.69 -6.78 2.20
CA ILE A 225 23.11 -6.63 1.82
C ILE A 225 23.32 -5.36 1.00
N THR A 226 22.49 -5.09 -0.02
CA THR A 226 22.65 -3.89 -0.86
C THR A 226 22.44 -2.61 -0.06
N LEU A 227 21.43 -2.59 0.83
CA LEU A 227 21.17 -1.49 1.75
C LEU A 227 22.33 -1.31 2.75
N GLY A 228 22.88 -2.40 3.30
CA GLY A 228 24.02 -2.33 4.20
C GLY A 228 25.28 -1.78 3.54
N ILE A 229 25.54 -2.16 2.28
CA ILE A 229 26.64 -1.62 1.47
C ILE A 229 26.42 -0.13 1.20
N SER A 230 25.21 0.28 0.80
CA SER A 230 24.93 1.70 0.51
C SER A 230 25.04 2.58 1.76
N LYS A 231 24.62 2.07 2.92
CA LYS A 231 24.84 2.71 4.23
C LYS A 231 26.33 2.86 4.55
N ALA A 232 27.15 1.83 4.30
CA ALA A 232 28.59 1.91 4.51
C ALA A 232 29.24 2.99 3.64
N PHE A 233 28.85 3.10 2.37
CA PHE A 233 29.30 4.19 1.50
C PHE A 233 28.81 5.56 1.97
N THR A 234 27.57 5.66 2.44
CA THR A 234 27.00 6.90 2.99
C THR A 234 27.84 7.38 4.18
N TRP A 235 28.10 6.52 5.16
CA TRP A 235 28.96 6.83 6.31
C TRP A 235 30.39 7.17 5.89
N PHE A 236 30.96 6.44 4.95
CA PHE A 236 32.32 6.69 4.44
C PHE A 236 32.46 8.09 3.82
N PHE A 237 31.56 8.46 2.91
CA PHE A 237 31.60 9.80 2.30
C PHE A 237 31.26 10.88 3.33
N LEU A 238 30.35 10.62 4.26
CA LEU A 238 30.02 11.56 5.33
C LEU A 238 31.22 11.85 6.25
N ILE A 239 32.00 10.83 6.63
CA ILE A 239 33.25 10.97 7.40
C ILE A 239 34.26 11.84 6.64
N GLN A 240 34.40 11.65 5.33
CA GLN A 240 35.30 12.46 4.51
C GLN A 240 34.81 13.91 4.35
N THR A 241 33.51 14.09 4.15
CA THR A 241 32.90 15.42 4.03
C THR A 241 33.03 16.20 5.33
N ALA A 242 32.76 15.57 6.48
CA ALA A 242 32.85 16.21 7.79
C ALA A 242 34.28 16.64 8.15
N HIS A 243 35.31 16.05 7.54
CA HIS A 243 36.70 16.50 7.69
C HIS A 243 36.96 17.86 7.03
N HIS A 244 36.32 18.12 5.88
CA HIS A 244 36.44 19.40 5.17
C HIS A 244 35.43 20.46 5.63
N THR A 245 34.41 20.04 6.39
CA THR A 245 33.34 20.90 6.92
C THR A 245 33.16 20.64 8.43
N THR A 246 31.91 20.53 8.90
CA THR A 246 31.59 20.07 10.26
C THR A 246 30.52 18.98 10.18
N TRP A 247 30.40 18.17 11.24
CA TRP A 247 29.40 17.09 11.31
C TRP A 247 27.95 17.58 11.20
N ARG A 248 27.70 18.89 11.36
CA ARG A 248 26.42 19.53 11.13
C ARG A 248 25.84 19.27 9.74
N ILE A 249 26.68 19.07 8.71
CA ILE A 249 26.24 18.80 7.33
C ILE A 249 25.47 17.49 7.18
N ALA A 250 25.64 16.53 8.11
CA ALA A 250 24.96 15.24 8.08
C ALA A 250 23.44 15.36 8.17
N VAL A 251 22.95 16.32 8.99
CA VAL A 251 21.51 16.53 9.20
C VAL A 251 20.80 16.97 7.92
N PRO A 252 21.20 18.06 7.23
CA PRO A 252 20.54 18.47 6.00
C PRO A 252 20.74 17.47 4.85
N ILE A 253 21.85 16.73 4.79
CA ILE A 253 22.03 15.63 3.82
C ILE A 253 20.95 14.55 4.04
N THR A 254 20.79 14.10 5.28
CA THR A 254 19.83 13.05 5.60
C THR A 254 18.39 13.55 5.42
N ALA A 255 18.08 14.77 5.87
CA ALA A 255 16.77 15.39 5.68
C ALA A 255 16.43 15.57 4.19
N PHE A 256 17.39 16.00 3.36
CA PHE A 256 17.23 16.06 1.91
C PHE A 256 16.94 14.67 1.33
N SER A 257 17.69 13.64 1.73
CA SER A 257 17.49 12.28 1.22
C SER A 257 16.11 11.72 1.55
N ILE A 258 15.60 11.94 2.78
CA ILE A 258 14.26 11.53 3.20
C ILE A 258 13.18 12.28 2.39
N LEU A 259 13.31 13.60 2.30
CA LEU A 259 12.25 14.42 1.70
C LEU A 259 12.22 14.30 0.17
N SER A 260 13.37 14.20 -0.49
CA SER A 260 13.46 14.06 -1.95
C SER A 260 13.07 12.69 -2.50
N THR A 261 13.05 11.66 -1.65
CA THR A 261 12.60 10.30 -2.01
C THR A 261 11.18 10.01 -1.56
N THR A 262 10.50 11.00 -0.96
CA THR A 262 9.09 10.85 -0.60
C THR A 262 8.26 10.79 -1.87
N ASP A 263 7.44 9.74 -1.99
CA ASP A 263 6.61 9.52 -3.17
C ASP A 263 5.50 10.60 -3.26
N PRO A 264 5.51 11.47 -4.29
CA PRO A 264 4.49 12.51 -4.45
C PRO A 264 3.10 11.94 -4.76
N TYR A 265 3.00 10.69 -5.24
CA TYR A 265 1.71 10.03 -5.52
C TYR A 265 1.03 9.50 -4.26
N SER A 266 1.79 9.30 -3.18
CA SER A 266 1.28 8.82 -1.89
C SER A 266 0.60 9.92 -1.06
N GLN A 267 0.71 11.18 -1.47
CA GLN A 267 0.18 12.32 -0.73
C GLN A 267 -1.31 12.51 -0.98
N SER A 268 -2.05 12.82 0.08
CA SER A 268 -3.50 13.04 -0.01
C SER A 268 -3.87 14.39 -0.62
N TRP A 269 -2.99 15.39 -0.54
CA TRP A 269 -3.24 16.75 -1.03
C TRP A 269 -2.10 17.22 -1.94
N ASP A 270 -2.45 17.92 -3.04
CA ASP A 270 -1.47 18.50 -3.96
C ASP A 270 -0.49 19.47 -3.26
N ILE A 271 -0.99 20.16 -2.23
CA ILE A 271 -0.24 21.11 -1.41
C ILE A 271 0.91 20.41 -0.65
N ASP A 272 0.70 19.17 -0.21
CA ASP A 272 1.71 18.41 0.53
C ASP A 272 2.91 18.09 -0.38
N SER A 273 2.65 17.63 -1.60
CA SER A 273 3.68 17.37 -2.61
C SER A 273 4.46 18.63 -2.99
N PHE A 274 3.79 19.78 -3.06
CA PHE A 274 4.48 21.07 -3.26
C PHE A 274 5.42 21.42 -2.10
N PHE A 275 4.98 21.28 -0.85
CA PHE A 275 5.82 21.57 0.31
C PHE A 275 6.99 20.59 0.47
N VAL A 276 6.82 19.32 0.08
CA VAL A 276 7.91 18.33 0.00
C VAL A 276 8.98 18.77 -1.00
N LEU A 277 8.59 19.25 -2.18
CA LEU A 277 9.51 19.80 -3.18
C LEU A 277 10.25 21.04 -2.65
N VAL A 278 9.51 22.01 -2.11
CA VAL A 278 10.09 23.25 -1.56
C VAL A 278 11.06 22.94 -0.41
N GLY A 279 10.65 22.08 0.52
CA GLY A 279 11.51 21.65 1.63
C GLY A 279 12.79 20.97 1.14
N SER A 280 12.71 20.10 0.12
CA SER A 280 13.88 19.43 -0.45
C SER A 280 14.86 20.43 -1.07
N ILE A 281 14.37 21.41 -1.81
CA ILE A 281 15.19 22.49 -2.39
C ILE A 281 15.85 23.33 -1.27
N LEU A 282 15.14 23.61 -0.18
CA LEU A 282 15.68 24.36 0.96
C LEU A 282 16.77 23.58 1.72
N PHE A 283 16.61 22.26 1.93
CA PHE A 283 17.67 21.43 2.52
C PHE A 283 18.88 21.34 1.59
N LEU A 284 18.69 21.23 0.27
CA LEU A 284 19.81 21.30 -0.68
C LEU A 284 20.54 22.64 -0.61
N ALA A 285 19.80 23.74 -0.48
CA ALA A 285 20.37 25.07 -0.30
C ALA A 285 21.17 25.17 1.03
N GLN A 286 20.69 24.55 2.11
CA GLN A 286 21.43 24.44 3.36
C GLN A 286 22.74 23.64 3.20
N ILE A 287 22.72 22.51 2.48
CA ILE A 287 23.93 21.73 2.19
C ILE A 287 24.95 22.63 1.46
N ILE A 288 24.54 23.33 0.40
CA ILE A 288 25.42 24.21 -0.38
C ILE A 288 25.96 25.38 0.47
N GLY A 289 25.15 25.91 1.39
CA GLY A 289 25.53 27.01 2.27
C GLY A 289 26.49 26.62 3.40
N THR A 290 26.58 25.33 3.74
CA THR A 290 27.58 24.83 4.70
C THR A 290 28.97 24.59 4.09
N ILE A 291 29.10 24.63 2.75
CA ILE A 291 30.36 24.40 2.03
C ILE A 291 31.07 25.74 1.75
N PRO A 292 32.39 25.86 1.99
CA PRO A 292 33.14 27.11 1.82
C PRO A 292 33.12 27.73 0.42
N LYS A 293 33.18 26.90 -0.64
CA LYS A 293 33.34 27.37 -2.03
C LYS A 293 32.03 27.50 -2.83
N HIS A 294 30.88 27.28 -2.21
CA HIS A 294 29.53 27.35 -2.80
C HIS A 294 29.44 26.85 -4.25
N PRO A 295 29.64 25.55 -4.47
CA PRO A 295 29.67 24.99 -5.82
C PRO A 295 28.27 25.05 -6.47
N LYS A 296 28.17 25.78 -7.58
CA LYS A 296 26.93 25.86 -8.39
C LYS A 296 26.54 24.50 -8.98
N THR A 297 27.48 23.56 -9.12
CA THR A 297 27.26 22.24 -9.70
C THR A 297 26.36 21.35 -8.85
N LEU A 298 26.30 21.53 -7.52
CA LEU A 298 25.45 20.72 -6.65
C LEU A 298 23.94 20.99 -6.83
N TRP A 299 23.56 22.12 -7.44
CA TRP A 299 22.16 22.41 -7.76
C TRP A 299 21.54 21.41 -8.73
N ILE A 300 22.34 20.66 -9.50
CA ILE A 300 21.86 19.56 -10.35
C ILE A 300 21.07 18.52 -9.53
N LEU A 301 21.41 18.35 -8.25
CA LEU A 301 20.70 17.43 -7.34
C LEU A 301 19.23 17.85 -7.08
N SER A 302 18.84 19.09 -7.41
CA SER A 302 17.43 19.52 -7.35
C SER A 302 16.53 18.78 -8.33
N LEU A 303 17.10 18.15 -9.37
CA LEU A 303 16.34 17.32 -10.30
C LEU A 303 15.73 16.08 -9.63
N ILE A 304 16.35 15.58 -8.54
CA ILE A 304 15.89 14.39 -7.80
C ILE A 304 14.44 14.56 -7.31
N PRO A 305 14.08 15.64 -6.58
CA PRO A 305 12.68 15.89 -6.22
C PRO A 305 11.83 16.53 -7.33
N ILE A 306 12.42 17.29 -8.26
CA ILE A 306 11.66 17.99 -9.32
C ILE A 306 11.04 17.01 -10.31
N ILE A 307 11.80 16.00 -10.77
CA ILE A 307 11.32 15.07 -11.80
C ILE A 307 10.07 14.30 -11.33
N PRO A 308 10.07 13.62 -10.17
CA PRO A 308 8.87 12.92 -9.67
C PRO A 308 7.67 13.85 -9.48
N TYR A 309 7.89 15.08 -9.01
CA TYR A 309 6.81 16.07 -8.85
C TYR A 309 6.21 16.51 -10.20
N LEU A 310 7.03 16.72 -11.23
CA LEU A 310 6.52 17.05 -12.56
C LEU A 310 5.74 15.87 -13.18
N LEU A 311 6.23 14.64 -12.98
CA LEU A 311 5.53 13.44 -13.40
C LEU A 311 4.19 13.28 -12.68
N SER A 312 4.11 13.62 -11.39
CA SER A 312 2.85 13.56 -10.64
C SER A 312 1.84 14.60 -11.13
N LEU A 313 2.30 15.84 -11.39
CA LEU A 313 1.44 16.87 -12.00
C LEU A 313 0.93 16.45 -13.38
N GLN A 314 1.80 15.87 -14.22
CA GLN A 314 1.39 15.38 -15.54
C GLN A 314 0.35 14.26 -15.42
N ALA A 315 0.55 13.31 -14.50
CA ALA A 315 -0.40 12.24 -14.25
C ALA A 315 -1.77 12.80 -13.81
N ILE A 316 -1.81 13.74 -12.87
CA ILE A 316 -3.05 14.40 -12.41
C ILE A 316 -3.74 15.15 -13.56
N MET A 317 -2.99 15.90 -14.35
CA MET A 317 -3.57 16.62 -15.49
C MET A 317 -4.12 15.67 -16.54
N SER A 318 -3.42 14.58 -16.83
CA SER A 318 -3.86 13.58 -17.80
C SER A 318 -5.13 12.87 -17.34
N SER A 319 -5.24 12.50 -16.06
CA SER A 319 -6.44 11.85 -15.51
C SER A 319 -7.64 12.78 -15.53
N GLN A 320 -7.46 14.05 -15.14
CA GLN A 320 -8.52 15.05 -15.22
C GLN A 320 -8.96 15.30 -16.66
N HIS A 321 -8.02 15.34 -17.62
CA HIS A 321 -8.35 15.53 -19.03
C HIS A 321 -9.15 14.34 -19.58
N MET A 322 -8.74 13.11 -19.26
CA MET A 322 -9.46 11.89 -19.66
C MET A 322 -10.85 11.83 -19.04
N ALA A 323 -11.00 12.20 -17.76
CA ALA A 323 -12.30 12.30 -17.13
C ALA A 323 -13.18 13.34 -17.82
N ARG A 324 -12.65 14.55 -18.07
CA ARG A 324 -13.39 15.61 -18.78
C ARG A 324 -13.83 15.17 -20.17
N ILE A 325 -12.98 14.53 -20.97
CA ILE A 325 -13.35 14.04 -22.31
C ILE A 325 -14.41 12.94 -22.22
N SER A 326 -14.19 11.94 -21.35
CA SER A 326 -15.11 10.80 -21.21
C SER A 326 -16.53 11.25 -20.84
N PHE A 327 -16.64 12.28 -20.00
CA PHE A 327 -17.91 12.82 -19.55
C PHE A 327 -18.32 14.13 -20.25
N HIS A 328 -17.59 14.59 -21.28
CA HIS A 328 -17.85 15.90 -21.90
C HIS A 328 -19.22 15.99 -22.57
N ASN A 329 -19.64 14.89 -23.20
CA ASN A 329 -20.89 14.80 -23.95
C ASN A 329 -22.06 14.23 -23.12
N HIS A 330 -21.78 13.78 -21.89
CA HIS A 330 -22.79 13.24 -20.99
C HIS A 330 -23.33 14.40 -20.14
N GLN A 331 -24.51 14.90 -20.51
CA GLN A 331 -25.22 15.93 -19.73
C GLN A 331 -25.61 15.44 -18.32
N MET A 332 -25.66 14.12 -18.13
CA MET A 332 -25.95 13.41 -16.88
C MET A 332 -24.87 12.35 -16.63
N HIS A 333 -24.52 12.11 -15.37
CA HIS A 333 -23.51 11.10 -15.04
C HIS A 333 -24.00 9.69 -15.45
N PRO A 334 -23.17 8.77 -15.98
CA PRO A 334 -23.66 7.45 -16.42
C PRO A 334 -24.40 6.63 -15.35
N VAL A 335 -24.00 6.79 -14.08
CA VAL A 335 -24.73 6.18 -12.94
C VAL A 335 -26.13 6.78 -12.79
N GLU A 336 -26.30 8.08 -13.05
CA GLU A 336 -27.60 8.75 -13.01
C GLU A 336 -28.49 8.24 -14.15
N GLU A 337 -27.94 8.07 -15.35
CA GLU A 337 -28.65 7.45 -16.48
C GLU A 337 -29.09 6.02 -16.15
N ALA A 338 -28.21 5.21 -15.54
CA ALA A 338 -28.55 3.85 -15.11
C ALA A 338 -29.65 3.83 -14.03
N ILE A 339 -29.63 4.76 -13.08
CA ILE A 339 -30.68 4.91 -12.06
C ILE A 339 -32.01 5.27 -12.72
N HIS A 340 -32.01 6.22 -13.66
CA HIS A 340 -33.22 6.60 -14.39
C HIS A 340 -33.80 5.43 -15.19
N ALA A 341 -32.95 4.71 -15.94
CA ALA A 341 -33.37 3.54 -16.70
C ALA A 341 -33.97 2.44 -15.79
N ALA A 342 -33.31 2.15 -14.66
CA ALA A 342 -33.81 1.17 -13.69
C ALA A 342 -35.14 1.60 -13.06
N GLN A 343 -35.32 2.89 -12.78
CA GLN A 343 -36.57 3.42 -12.25
C GLN A 343 -37.72 3.32 -13.26
N ASP A 344 -37.46 3.61 -14.53
CA ASP A 344 -38.44 3.48 -15.61
C ASP A 344 -38.83 2.01 -15.84
N GLU A 345 -37.87 1.09 -15.78
CA GLU A 345 -38.11 -0.35 -15.86
C GLU A 345 -38.94 -0.85 -14.67
N LEU A 346 -38.60 -0.45 -13.45
CA LEU A 346 -39.36 -0.79 -12.25
C LEU A 346 -40.79 -0.23 -12.31
N ASN A 347 -40.96 1.03 -12.73
CA ASN A 347 -42.28 1.66 -12.88
C ASN A 347 -43.13 0.91 -13.91
N SER A 348 -42.53 0.53 -15.04
CA SER A 348 -43.18 -0.27 -16.08
C SER A 348 -43.57 -1.66 -15.57
N LEU A 349 -42.69 -2.30 -14.78
CA LEU A 349 -42.94 -3.58 -14.15
C LEU A 349 -44.13 -3.52 -13.18
N ILE A 350 -44.19 -2.50 -12.32
CA ILE A 350 -45.27 -2.32 -11.36
C ILE A 350 -46.60 -2.04 -12.09
N GLN A 351 -46.58 -1.23 -13.15
CA GLN A 351 -47.79 -0.90 -13.91
C GLN A 351 -48.44 -2.10 -14.61
N ARG A 352 -47.66 -3.10 -15.03
CA ARG A 352 -48.17 -4.30 -15.72
C ARG A 352 -48.68 -5.41 -14.78
N GLN A 353 -48.50 -5.29 -13.46
CA GLN A 353 -48.90 -6.35 -12.53
C GLN A 353 -50.42 -6.59 -12.51
N SER A 354 -50.81 -7.85 -12.38
CA SER A 354 -52.23 -8.21 -12.34
C SER A 354 -52.97 -7.72 -11.09
N ARG A 355 -54.19 -7.21 -11.31
CA ARG A 355 -55.08 -6.67 -10.26
C ARG A 355 -56.14 -7.65 -9.76
N THR A 356 -56.30 -8.80 -10.42
CA THR A 356 -57.22 -9.86 -10.02
C THR A 356 -56.53 -11.21 -10.11
N TYR A 357 -56.99 -12.17 -9.31
CA TYR A 357 -56.47 -13.54 -9.35
C TYR A 357 -56.56 -14.16 -10.75
N THR A 358 -57.70 -13.99 -11.44
CA THR A 358 -57.88 -14.53 -12.80
C THR A 358 -56.86 -13.97 -13.78
N ALA A 359 -56.58 -12.66 -13.69
CA ALA A 359 -55.56 -12.02 -14.53
C ALA A 359 -54.15 -12.55 -14.20
N ALA A 360 -53.81 -12.68 -12.92
CA ALA A 360 -52.50 -13.21 -12.49
C ALA A 360 -52.30 -14.65 -12.96
N ARG A 361 -53.35 -15.47 -12.89
CA ARG A 361 -53.35 -16.86 -13.35
C ARG A 361 -53.17 -16.94 -14.86
N ASP A 362 -53.89 -16.11 -15.62
CA ASP A 362 -53.83 -16.11 -17.07
C ASP A 362 -52.47 -15.54 -17.56
N GLU A 363 -51.91 -14.55 -16.87
CA GLU A 363 -50.57 -14.02 -17.12
C GLU A 363 -49.48 -15.06 -16.82
N TYR A 364 -49.59 -15.78 -15.70
CA TYR A 364 -48.69 -16.90 -15.39
C TYR A 364 -48.67 -17.93 -16.53
N LYS A 365 -49.85 -18.35 -17.02
CA LYS A 365 -49.95 -19.28 -18.15
C LYS A 365 -49.35 -18.71 -19.43
N ARG A 366 -49.61 -17.43 -19.72
CA ARG A 366 -49.09 -16.74 -20.90
C ARG A 366 -47.56 -16.67 -20.88
N ARG A 367 -46.97 -16.39 -19.71
CA ARG A 367 -45.53 -16.16 -19.52
C ARG A 367 -44.74 -17.46 -19.42
N TYR A 368 -45.24 -18.44 -18.67
CA TYR A 368 -44.51 -19.68 -18.38
C TYR A 368 -44.99 -20.90 -19.17
N GLY A 369 -46.17 -20.85 -19.78
CA GLY A 369 -46.67 -21.90 -20.67
C GLY A 369 -47.31 -23.11 -19.97
N PHE A 370 -47.51 -23.06 -18.66
CA PHE A 370 -48.17 -24.10 -17.89
C PHE A 370 -49.02 -23.52 -16.74
N GLU A 371 -49.90 -24.34 -16.17
CA GLU A 371 -50.76 -23.94 -15.05
C GLU A 371 -49.92 -23.53 -13.82
N PRO A 372 -50.33 -22.50 -13.06
CA PRO A 372 -49.65 -22.16 -11.83
C PRO A 372 -49.72 -23.29 -10.79
N PRO A 373 -48.76 -23.34 -9.84
CA PRO A 373 -48.71 -24.39 -8.84
C PRO A 373 -49.95 -24.39 -7.93
N PRO A 374 -50.27 -25.52 -7.28
CA PRO A 374 -51.27 -25.55 -6.22
C PRO A 374 -50.94 -24.51 -5.14
N GLY A 375 -51.94 -23.78 -4.64
CA GLY A 375 -51.73 -22.70 -3.66
C GLY A 375 -51.57 -21.30 -4.28
N PHE A 376 -51.71 -21.15 -5.61
CA PHE A 376 -51.47 -19.85 -6.27
C PHE A 376 -52.54 -18.79 -5.95
N GLU A 377 -53.79 -19.19 -5.68
CA GLU A 377 -54.84 -18.24 -5.28
C GLU A 377 -54.57 -17.70 -3.88
N GLU A 378 -54.17 -18.57 -2.96
CA GLU A 378 -53.77 -18.23 -1.60
C GLU A 378 -52.52 -17.35 -1.59
N TRP A 379 -51.53 -17.66 -2.44
CA TRP A 379 -50.37 -16.80 -2.64
C TRP A 379 -50.76 -15.42 -3.19
N TYR A 380 -51.69 -15.34 -4.15
CA TYR A 380 -52.15 -14.07 -4.72
C TYR A 380 -52.83 -13.19 -3.66
N GLU A 381 -53.74 -13.76 -2.87
CA GLU A 381 -54.42 -13.04 -1.79
C GLU A 381 -53.44 -12.64 -0.68
N PHE A 382 -52.45 -13.49 -0.36
CA PHE A 382 -51.37 -13.14 0.56
C PHE A 382 -50.54 -11.95 0.05
N ALA A 383 -50.07 -11.99 -1.20
CA ALA A 383 -49.28 -10.93 -1.81
C ALA A 383 -50.05 -9.60 -1.83
N LYS A 384 -51.34 -9.65 -2.18
CA LYS A 384 -52.24 -8.50 -2.19
C LYS A 384 -52.49 -7.92 -0.80
N THR A 385 -52.74 -8.77 0.20
CA THR A 385 -52.95 -8.35 1.60
C THR A 385 -51.71 -7.67 2.18
N ASN A 386 -50.52 -8.12 1.77
CA ASN A 386 -49.24 -7.54 2.18
C ASN A 386 -48.75 -6.41 1.25
N GLN A 387 -49.60 -5.92 0.34
CA GLN A 387 -49.27 -4.81 -0.55
C GLN A 387 -48.00 -5.04 -1.39
N SER A 388 -47.76 -6.29 -1.82
CA SER A 388 -46.61 -6.59 -2.67
C SER A 388 -46.70 -5.81 -3.98
N PRO A 389 -45.65 -5.05 -4.35
CA PRO A 389 -45.62 -4.32 -5.61
C PRO A 389 -45.44 -5.25 -6.82
N VAL A 390 -45.01 -6.49 -6.59
CA VAL A 390 -44.83 -7.52 -7.60
C VAL A 390 -45.76 -8.68 -7.26
N ILE A 391 -46.64 -9.00 -8.19
CA ILE A 391 -47.62 -10.07 -8.11
C ILE A 391 -47.15 -11.22 -9.01
N ASP A 392 -47.23 -11.08 -10.32
CA ASP A 392 -47.12 -12.20 -11.27
C ASP A 392 -45.80 -12.24 -12.05
N ASP A 393 -44.72 -11.71 -11.44
CA ASP A 393 -43.36 -11.77 -11.97
C ASP A 393 -42.47 -12.76 -11.20
N PHE A 394 -42.23 -13.92 -11.81
CA PHE A 394 -41.45 -15.01 -11.23
C PHE A 394 -40.25 -15.42 -12.08
N ASP A 395 -39.76 -14.56 -12.99
CA ASP A 395 -38.73 -14.95 -13.97
C ASP A 395 -37.46 -15.47 -13.31
N THR A 396 -36.96 -14.76 -12.30
CA THR A 396 -35.77 -15.19 -11.55
C THR A 396 -35.96 -16.55 -10.90
N ILE A 397 -37.15 -16.80 -10.33
CA ILE A 397 -37.48 -18.10 -9.73
C ILE A 397 -37.53 -19.17 -10.82
N GLN A 398 -38.22 -18.90 -11.93
CA GLN A 398 -38.39 -19.85 -13.03
C GLN A 398 -37.07 -20.23 -13.69
N ILE A 399 -36.21 -19.24 -13.98
CA ILE A 399 -34.87 -19.48 -14.51
C ILE A 399 -34.05 -20.35 -13.54
N SER A 400 -34.13 -20.05 -12.24
CA SER A 400 -33.38 -20.78 -11.22
C SER A 400 -33.84 -22.23 -11.06
N ILE A 401 -35.14 -22.50 -11.14
CA ILE A 401 -35.70 -23.85 -10.98
C ILE A 401 -35.78 -24.64 -12.29
N ALA A 402 -35.74 -23.99 -13.45
CA ALA A 402 -35.88 -24.63 -14.76
C ALA A 402 -34.98 -25.86 -14.97
N PRO A 403 -33.70 -25.87 -14.54
CA PRO A 403 -32.86 -27.06 -14.63
C PRO A 403 -33.38 -28.25 -13.81
N LEU A 404 -34.11 -27.98 -12.73
CA LEU A 404 -34.63 -28.98 -11.79
C LEU A 404 -36.02 -29.48 -12.18
N LEU A 405 -36.78 -28.74 -13.00
CA LEU A 405 -38.14 -29.11 -13.41
C LEU A 405 -38.21 -30.43 -14.20
N LYS A 406 -37.09 -30.90 -14.76
CA LYS A 406 -37.00 -32.20 -15.47
C LYS A 406 -36.70 -33.38 -14.54
N LEU A 407 -36.37 -33.13 -13.28
CA LEU A 407 -36.01 -34.14 -12.29
C LEU A 407 -37.21 -34.47 -11.40
N SER A 408 -37.32 -35.72 -10.99
CA SER A 408 -38.22 -36.13 -9.92
C SER A 408 -37.74 -35.58 -8.57
N GLY A 409 -38.66 -35.39 -7.62
CA GLY A 409 -38.31 -34.95 -6.28
C GLY A 409 -37.31 -35.89 -5.57
N ARG A 410 -37.35 -37.19 -5.89
CA ARG A 410 -36.38 -38.16 -5.38
C ARG A 410 -34.96 -37.90 -5.91
N GLU A 411 -34.82 -37.63 -7.20
CA GLU A 411 -33.52 -37.32 -7.82
C GLU A 411 -32.92 -36.03 -7.24
N VAL A 412 -33.75 -35.00 -7.00
CA VAL A 412 -33.30 -33.75 -6.37
C VAL A 412 -32.81 -34.01 -4.94
N LEU A 413 -33.58 -34.75 -4.13
CA LEU A 413 -33.19 -35.09 -2.75
C LEU A 413 -31.92 -35.95 -2.72
N GLU A 414 -31.77 -36.88 -3.66
CA GLU A 414 -30.57 -37.69 -3.78
C GLU A 414 -29.36 -36.82 -4.13
N ALA A 415 -29.46 -35.94 -5.13
CA ALA A 415 -28.40 -35.01 -5.48
C ALA A 415 -27.99 -34.10 -4.29
N MET A 416 -28.97 -33.57 -3.55
CA MET A 416 -28.70 -32.80 -2.33
C MET A 416 -27.95 -33.63 -1.28
N SER A 417 -28.38 -34.88 -1.04
CA SER A 417 -27.72 -35.76 -0.08
C SER A 417 -26.27 -36.08 -0.47
N GLN A 418 -26.01 -36.26 -1.76
CA GLN A 418 -24.67 -36.50 -2.30
C GLN A 418 -23.77 -35.27 -2.11
N VAL A 419 -24.28 -34.06 -2.35
CA VAL A 419 -23.54 -32.82 -2.12
C VAL A 419 -23.22 -32.64 -0.64
N TYR A 420 -24.19 -32.85 0.25
CA TYR A 420 -23.98 -32.67 1.70
C TYR A 420 -23.01 -33.71 2.28
N SER A 421 -23.03 -34.95 1.78
CA SER A 421 -22.20 -36.04 2.31
C SER A 421 -20.73 -35.97 1.88
N ARG A 422 -20.35 -35.04 1.01
CA ARG A 422 -18.95 -34.89 0.58
C ARG A 422 -18.07 -34.34 1.72
N PRO A 423 -16.86 -34.92 1.96
CA PRO A 423 -15.99 -34.50 3.06
C PRO A 423 -15.56 -33.02 3.01
N ASP A 424 -15.49 -32.45 1.81
CA ASP A 424 -15.12 -31.08 1.50
C ASP A 424 -16.32 -30.16 1.25
N SER A 425 -17.55 -30.65 1.49
CA SER A 425 -18.77 -29.88 1.31
C SER A 425 -18.93 -28.84 2.41
N GLU A 426 -19.12 -27.59 1.99
CA GLU A 426 -19.23 -26.44 2.89
C GLU A 426 -20.61 -25.78 2.75
N VAL A 427 -21.65 -26.61 2.68
CA VAL A 427 -23.05 -26.19 2.57
C VAL A 427 -23.81 -26.54 3.85
N TRP A 428 -24.74 -25.66 4.23
CA TRP A 428 -25.68 -25.93 5.31
C TRP A 428 -26.84 -26.76 4.80
N SER A 429 -27.22 -27.80 5.52
CA SER A 429 -28.49 -28.51 5.27
C SER A 429 -29.56 -27.94 6.18
N CYS A 430 -30.58 -27.32 5.59
CA CYS A 430 -31.67 -26.69 6.31
C CYS A 430 -33.00 -27.38 6.01
N GLU A 431 -33.84 -27.49 7.03
CA GLU A 431 -35.20 -28.04 6.93
C GLU A 431 -36.18 -27.13 7.66
N TYR A 432 -37.20 -26.65 6.93
CA TYR A 432 -38.32 -25.93 7.51
C TYR A 432 -39.46 -26.90 7.80
N SER A 433 -39.91 -26.94 9.04
CA SER A 433 -41.02 -27.79 9.49
C SER A 433 -42.30 -26.98 9.57
N SER A 434 -43.26 -27.27 8.69
CA SER A 434 -44.58 -26.61 8.66
C SER A 434 -45.33 -26.71 10.00
N GLN A 435 -45.21 -27.86 10.70
CA GLN A 435 -45.87 -28.09 11.99
C GLN A 435 -45.33 -27.23 13.14
N LYS A 436 -44.04 -26.86 13.08
CA LYS A 436 -43.35 -26.12 14.13
C LYS A 436 -43.15 -24.65 13.76
N SER A 437 -43.38 -24.31 12.49
CA SER A 437 -43.04 -23.01 11.90
C SER A 437 -41.58 -22.60 12.17
N GLU A 438 -40.67 -23.58 12.19
CA GLU A 438 -39.27 -23.41 12.55
C GLU A 438 -38.35 -24.08 11.51
N THR A 439 -37.24 -23.41 11.22
CA THR A 439 -36.16 -23.84 10.36
C THR A 439 -34.99 -24.32 11.21
N HIS A 440 -34.52 -25.54 10.94
CA HIS A 440 -33.31 -26.07 11.55
C HIS A 440 -32.22 -26.27 10.50
N CYS A 441 -31.04 -25.71 10.74
CA CYS A 441 -29.88 -25.81 9.86
C CYS A 441 -28.74 -26.55 10.55
N SER A 442 -28.08 -27.44 9.82
CA SER A 442 -26.98 -28.27 10.32
C SER A 442 -25.77 -28.27 9.38
N HIS A 443 -24.58 -28.29 9.95
CA HIS A 443 -23.31 -28.35 9.23
C HIS A 443 -22.32 -29.30 9.94
N PRO A 444 -21.52 -30.10 9.21
CA PRO A 444 -20.63 -31.09 9.83
C PRO A 444 -19.60 -30.51 10.80
N ARG A 445 -19.09 -29.30 10.52
CA ARG A 445 -17.97 -28.67 11.24
C ARG A 445 -18.25 -27.30 11.87
N ARG A 446 -19.44 -26.73 11.65
CA ARG A 446 -19.76 -25.36 12.08
C ARG A 446 -21.01 -25.37 12.95
N THR A 447 -21.01 -24.52 13.96
CA THR A 447 -22.12 -24.37 14.92
C THR A 447 -22.95 -23.12 14.68
N PHE A 448 -22.38 -22.10 14.02
CA PHE A 448 -23.06 -20.85 13.72
C PHE A 448 -23.52 -20.81 12.26
N ASP A 449 -24.83 -20.89 12.04
CA ASP A 449 -25.49 -20.93 10.73
C ASP A 449 -25.54 -19.58 10.00
N ARG A 450 -24.82 -18.56 10.49
CA ARG A 450 -24.87 -17.18 9.96
C ARG A 450 -26.30 -16.62 9.87
N HIS A 451 -27.17 -17.03 10.81
CA HIS A 451 -28.57 -16.59 10.90
C HIS A 451 -29.49 -17.05 9.76
N ILE A 452 -29.12 -18.12 9.03
CA ILE A 452 -29.97 -18.68 7.97
C ILE A 452 -31.33 -19.10 8.53
N SER A 453 -31.36 -19.84 9.65
CA SER A 453 -32.60 -20.26 10.30
C SER A 453 -33.48 -19.09 10.71
N LEU A 454 -32.88 -18.04 11.29
CA LEU A 454 -33.58 -16.82 11.70
C LEU A 454 -34.17 -16.07 10.50
N LEU A 455 -33.42 -15.96 9.40
CA LEU A 455 -33.89 -15.33 8.16
C LEU A 455 -35.11 -16.04 7.63
N PHE A 456 -35.05 -17.37 7.47
CA PHE A 456 -36.16 -18.16 6.96
C PHE A 456 -37.38 -18.11 7.88
N ASN A 457 -37.19 -18.23 9.20
CA ASN A 457 -38.30 -18.12 10.16
C ASN A 457 -38.99 -16.76 10.09
N ARG A 458 -38.23 -15.68 9.88
CA ARG A 458 -38.79 -14.33 9.74
C ARG A 458 -39.61 -14.19 8.45
N VAL A 459 -39.09 -14.70 7.33
CA VAL A 459 -39.81 -14.68 6.04
C VAL A 459 -41.08 -15.52 6.09
N MET A 460 -41.02 -16.69 6.73
CA MET A 460 -42.14 -17.64 6.80
C MET A 460 -43.19 -17.30 7.86
N LYS A 461 -42.94 -16.30 8.71
CA LYS A 461 -43.82 -15.96 9.85
C LYS A 461 -45.25 -15.62 9.44
N ASP A 462 -45.39 -14.86 8.35
CA ASP A 462 -46.67 -14.30 7.91
C ASP A 462 -47.28 -15.11 6.74
N VAL A 463 -46.56 -16.12 6.24
CA VAL A 463 -46.99 -16.94 5.11
C VAL A 463 -48.19 -17.82 5.51
N PRO A 464 -49.23 -17.96 4.68
CA PRO A 464 -50.44 -18.71 5.03
C PRO A 464 -50.17 -20.16 5.42
N SER A 465 -50.97 -20.68 6.35
CA SER A 465 -50.93 -22.09 6.75
C SER A 465 -51.26 -22.99 5.55
N GLY A 466 -50.33 -23.87 5.17
CA GLY A 466 -50.47 -24.73 3.98
C GLY A 466 -49.16 -24.97 3.21
N VAL A 467 -48.08 -24.25 3.56
CA VAL A 467 -46.76 -24.54 3.00
C VAL A 467 -46.24 -25.87 3.54
N HIS A 468 -45.78 -26.73 2.63
CA HIS A 468 -45.22 -28.02 2.96
C HIS A 468 -43.83 -27.86 3.61
N SER A 469 -43.41 -28.84 4.41
CA SER A 469 -42.04 -28.86 4.92
C SER A 469 -41.06 -28.94 3.76
N ILE A 470 -40.04 -28.06 3.76
CA ILE A 470 -39.03 -27.99 2.70
C ILE A 470 -37.66 -28.30 3.25
N ARG A 471 -36.85 -29.01 2.46
CA ARG A 471 -35.42 -29.20 2.71
C ARG A 471 -34.64 -28.50 1.60
N PHE A 472 -33.58 -27.80 1.97
CA PHE A 472 -32.75 -27.05 1.04
C PHE A 472 -31.30 -26.98 1.54
N LEU A 473 -30.37 -26.79 0.61
CA LEU A 473 -28.96 -26.56 0.91
C LEU A 473 -28.62 -25.08 0.75
N VAL A 474 -27.84 -24.52 1.67
CA VAL A 474 -27.40 -23.12 1.61
C VAL A 474 -25.89 -23.05 1.53
N ASN A 475 -25.42 -22.47 0.42
CA ASN A 475 -24.03 -22.01 0.30
C ASN A 475 -23.87 -20.71 1.07
N HIS A 476 -22.88 -20.65 1.95
CA HIS A 476 -22.65 -19.50 2.82
C HIS A 476 -21.41 -18.68 2.43
N PHE A 477 -20.79 -19.04 1.29
CA PHE A 477 -19.68 -18.33 0.68
C PHE A 477 -20.16 -17.40 -0.44
N ASP A 478 -19.29 -16.46 -0.80
CA ASP A 478 -19.59 -15.45 -1.82
C ASP A 478 -19.59 -16.07 -3.24
N GLU A 479 -18.84 -17.15 -3.46
CA GLU A 479 -18.78 -17.84 -4.75
C GLU A 479 -19.89 -18.90 -4.92
N PRO A 480 -20.54 -19.00 -6.09
CA PRO A 480 -21.54 -20.02 -6.36
C PRO A 480 -20.93 -21.43 -6.39
N ARG A 481 -21.70 -22.44 -5.95
CA ARG A 481 -21.24 -23.85 -5.88
C ARG A 481 -21.72 -24.72 -7.04
N VAL A 482 -22.73 -24.27 -7.77
CA VAL A 482 -23.29 -24.96 -8.94
C VAL A 482 -22.90 -24.17 -10.17
N LEU A 483 -22.10 -24.76 -11.07
CA LEU A 483 -21.93 -24.23 -12.42
C LEU A 483 -23.08 -24.79 -13.26
N THR A 484 -24.05 -23.95 -13.58
CA THR A 484 -24.96 -24.28 -14.65
C THR A 484 -24.17 -24.24 -15.96
N THR A 485 -23.99 -25.41 -16.59
CA THR A 485 -23.46 -25.46 -17.96
C THR A 485 -24.55 -25.00 -18.94
N SER A 486 -24.95 -23.73 -18.87
CA SER A 486 -25.86 -23.15 -19.85
C SER A 486 -25.06 -22.79 -21.10
N LYS A 487 -24.73 -23.78 -21.93
CA LYS A 487 -24.89 -23.53 -23.36
C LYS A 487 -26.39 -23.29 -23.57
N PRO A 488 -26.84 -22.23 -24.25
CA PRO A 488 -28.24 -22.10 -24.59
C PRO A 488 -28.60 -23.36 -25.37
N LEU A 489 -29.46 -24.21 -24.78
CA LEU A 489 -30.00 -25.41 -25.41
C LEU A 489 -30.96 -24.96 -26.52
N ARG A 490 -30.39 -24.44 -27.61
CA ARG A 490 -31.11 -23.92 -28.76
C ARG A 490 -31.93 -24.98 -29.48
N ASN A 491 -31.64 -26.27 -29.29
CA ASN A 491 -32.23 -27.34 -30.10
C ASN A 491 -32.57 -28.62 -29.31
N GLN A 492 -33.37 -28.57 -28.23
CA GLN A 492 -33.98 -29.80 -27.68
C GLN A 492 -35.13 -29.60 -26.66
N VAL A 493 -36.05 -28.67 -26.95
CA VAL A 493 -37.41 -28.73 -26.38
C VAL A 493 -38.40 -28.71 -27.56
N PRO A 494 -39.24 -29.74 -27.75
CA PRO A 494 -40.24 -29.75 -28.80
C PRO A 494 -41.25 -28.62 -28.55
N HIS A 495 -41.40 -27.78 -29.57
CA HIS A 495 -42.42 -26.76 -29.75
C HIS A 495 -43.67 -26.86 -28.86
N ARG A 496 -43.83 -25.88 -27.96
CA ARG A 496 -45.05 -25.08 -27.74
C ARG A 496 -44.85 -24.11 -26.57
N VAL A 497 -43.94 -23.15 -26.74
CA VAL A 497 -44.09 -21.83 -26.11
C VAL A 497 -44.15 -20.86 -27.27
N GLY A 498 -45.29 -20.19 -27.40
CA GLY A 498 -45.56 -19.29 -28.50
C GLY A 498 -44.50 -18.18 -28.55
N SER A 499 -44.06 -17.90 -29.77
CA SER A 499 -43.20 -16.78 -30.13
C SER A 499 -43.88 -15.45 -29.79
N LEU A 500 -43.76 -14.98 -28.54
CA LEU A 500 -44.09 -13.61 -28.13
C LEU A 500 -43.12 -13.20 -27.02
N GLY A 501 -42.04 -12.55 -27.43
CA GLY A 501 -40.95 -12.13 -26.57
C GLY A 501 -39.65 -12.36 -27.29
N GLN A 502 -39.32 -11.46 -28.21
CA GLN A 502 -37.93 -11.20 -28.55
C GLN A 502 -37.14 -11.20 -27.24
N GLU A 503 -36.11 -12.03 -27.16
CA GLU A 503 -35.19 -12.18 -26.04
C GLU A 503 -34.68 -10.80 -25.60
N ARG A 504 -35.45 -10.10 -24.76
CA ARG A 504 -34.87 -9.28 -23.71
C ARG A 504 -34.43 -10.29 -22.68
N ASN A 505 -33.25 -10.84 -22.91
CA ASN A 505 -32.37 -11.12 -21.80
C ASN A 505 -32.45 -9.89 -20.91
N GLY A 506 -33.00 -10.07 -19.71
CA GLY A 506 -32.64 -9.21 -18.60
C GLY A 506 -31.13 -9.32 -18.48
N ASP A 507 -30.43 -8.41 -19.15
CA ASP A 507 -29.08 -7.96 -18.80
C ASP A 507 -29.18 -7.28 -17.42
N GLU A 508 -29.57 -8.04 -16.40
CA GLU A 508 -29.18 -7.79 -15.02
C GLU A 508 -27.82 -8.47 -14.73
N SER A 509 -27.12 -8.87 -15.79
CA SER A 509 -25.66 -8.91 -15.75
C SER A 509 -25.18 -7.47 -15.58
N PRO A 510 -24.23 -7.20 -14.68
CA PRO A 510 -23.62 -5.87 -14.60
C PRO A 510 -22.84 -5.52 -15.89
N SER A 511 -22.85 -6.38 -16.93
CA SER A 511 -22.21 -6.15 -18.23
C SER A 511 -22.60 -4.83 -18.89
N LYS A 512 -23.87 -4.38 -18.93
CA LYS A 512 -24.17 -3.10 -19.61
C LYS A 512 -23.49 -1.90 -18.95
N ILE A 513 -23.39 -1.91 -17.62
CA ILE A 513 -22.73 -0.85 -16.85
C ILE A 513 -21.20 -1.03 -16.93
N TRP A 514 -20.71 -2.25 -16.78
CA TRP A 514 -19.28 -2.55 -16.92
C TRP A 514 -18.78 -2.22 -18.32
N ASP A 515 -19.50 -2.62 -19.37
CA ASP A 515 -19.20 -2.34 -20.77
C ASP A 515 -19.26 -0.83 -21.06
N MET A 516 -20.19 -0.08 -20.46
CA MET A 516 -20.26 1.38 -20.57
C MET A 516 -19.09 2.07 -19.85
N ILE A 517 -18.70 1.59 -18.67
CA ILE A 517 -17.57 2.13 -17.89
C ILE A 517 -16.22 1.71 -18.50
N SER A 518 -16.14 0.52 -19.10
CA SER A 518 -14.93 -0.03 -19.71
C SER A 518 -14.78 0.29 -21.19
N GLN A 519 -15.78 0.90 -21.83
CA GLN A 519 -15.78 1.23 -23.27
C GLN A 519 -14.58 2.10 -23.69
N ASN A 520 -14.04 2.91 -22.78
CA ASN A 520 -12.87 3.76 -23.02
C ASN A 520 -11.53 3.09 -22.68
N CYS A 521 -11.53 1.87 -22.15
CA CYS A 521 -10.33 1.06 -22.04
C CYS A 521 -10.09 0.36 -23.38
N ASN A 522 -9.51 1.08 -24.35
CA ASN A 522 -9.13 0.49 -25.63
C ASN A 522 -8.14 -0.67 -25.42
N PHE A 523 -8.64 -1.90 -25.55
CA PHE A 523 -7.85 -3.10 -25.79
C PHE A 523 -7.28 -2.99 -27.22
N GLN A 524 -6.10 -2.39 -27.35
CA GLN A 524 -5.22 -2.79 -28.43
C GLN A 524 -4.46 -4.03 -27.94
N ASP A 525 -4.50 -5.06 -28.77
CA ASP A 525 -3.85 -6.37 -28.64
C ASP A 525 -4.60 -7.41 -27.81
N LEU A 526 -5.30 -8.31 -28.50
CA LEU A 526 -5.02 -9.76 -28.50
C LEU A 526 -6.00 -10.47 -29.45
N GLU A 527 -5.77 -10.29 -30.75
CA GLU A 527 -6.33 -11.15 -31.80
C GLU A 527 -5.30 -12.23 -32.16
N SER A 528 -5.01 -13.14 -31.22
CA SER A 528 -4.46 -14.46 -31.54
C SER A 528 -4.59 -15.41 -30.36
N ASP A 529 -5.58 -16.30 -30.38
CA ASP A 529 -5.24 -17.71 -30.56
C ASP A 529 -6.46 -18.57 -30.89
N ARG A 530 -6.20 -19.50 -31.80
CA ARG A 530 -7.17 -20.38 -32.44
C ARG A 530 -7.50 -21.59 -31.57
N SER A 531 -8.75 -22.02 -31.71
CA SER A 531 -9.21 -23.42 -31.82
C SER A 531 -8.62 -24.46 -30.87
N GLU A 532 -9.39 -24.89 -29.87
CA GLU A 532 -9.36 -26.28 -29.41
C GLU A 532 -10.78 -26.81 -29.12
N ASN A 533 -11.10 -27.93 -29.78
CA ASN A 533 -12.34 -28.68 -29.63
C ASN A 533 -12.33 -29.48 -28.31
N TRP A 534 -13.40 -29.40 -27.51
CA TRP A 534 -13.66 -30.31 -26.39
C TRP A 534 -14.77 -31.32 -26.71
N PRO A 535 -14.69 -32.59 -26.25
CA PRO A 535 -15.67 -33.63 -26.55
C PRO A 535 -16.94 -33.50 -25.69
N THR A 536 -18.02 -34.12 -26.19
CA THR A 536 -19.38 -34.11 -25.67
C THR A 536 -19.65 -35.22 -24.64
N SER A 537 -20.14 -34.86 -23.44
CA SER A 537 -20.99 -35.69 -22.54
C SER A 537 -21.61 -34.82 -21.42
N PRO A 538 -22.84 -35.07 -20.93
CA PRO A 538 -23.53 -34.19 -19.98
C PRO A 538 -23.31 -34.66 -18.54
N ASP A 539 -22.36 -34.05 -17.83
CA ASP A 539 -22.22 -34.16 -16.38
C ASP A 539 -22.49 -32.79 -15.74
N ILE A 540 -23.34 -32.77 -14.71
CA ILE A 540 -23.57 -31.57 -13.88
C ILE A 540 -22.28 -31.33 -13.06
N GLY A 541 -21.40 -30.49 -13.59
CA GLY A 541 -20.11 -30.17 -13.00
C GLY A 541 -20.23 -29.31 -11.74
N LEU A 542 -19.66 -29.78 -10.64
CA LEU A 542 -19.46 -28.99 -9.42
C LEU A 542 -18.08 -28.33 -9.45
N VAL A 543 -17.99 -27.04 -9.08
CA VAL A 543 -16.71 -26.32 -8.95
C VAL A 543 -15.86 -27.02 -7.89
N ARG A 544 -14.69 -27.55 -8.27
CA ARG A 544 -13.67 -27.93 -7.29
C ARG A 544 -12.96 -26.66 -6.83
N ASN A 545 -12.65 -26.57 -5.54
CA ASN A 545 -11.94 -25.43 -4.94
C ASN A 545 -10.72 -25.03 -5.79
N HIS A 546 -10.77 -23.84 -6.39
CA HIS A 546 -9.61 -23.17 -6.97
C HIS A 546 -8.78 -22.55 -5.84
N SER A 547 -8.03 -23.37 -5.10
CA SER A 547 -6.93 -22.84 -4.28
C SER A 547 -5.62 -22.67 -5.08
N GLN A 548 -5.65 -22.90 -6.39
CA GLN A 548 -4.54 -22.63 -7.31
C GLN A 548 -5.06 -22.29 -8.71
N GLN A 549 -5.36 -21.02 -8.96
CA GLN A 549 -5.29 -20.47 -10.32
C GLN A 549 -5.11 -18.96 -10.22
N ASN A 550 -4.10 -18.48 -10.94
CA ASN A 550 -3.67 -17.08 -10.99
C ASN A 550 -4.85 -16.13 -11.20
N THR A 551 -5.13 -15.34 -10.18
CA THR A 551 -5.90 -14.12 -10.31
C THR A 551 -5.08 -13.12 -11.11
N ASN A 552 -5.27 -13.09 -12.43
CA ASN A 552 -5.04 -11.88 -13.21
C ASN A 552 -6.20 -10.93 -12.93
N THR A 553 -6.21 -10.38 -11.71
CA THR A 553 -6.92 -9.14 -11.41
C THR A 553 -6.28 -8.03 -12.23
N CYS A 554 -7.07 -7.09 -12.73
CA CYS A 554 -6.59 -5.81 -13.26
C CYS A 554 -5.83 -5.05 -12.17
N THR A 555 -4.57 -5.41 -11.95
CA THR A 555 -3.59 -4.56 -11.31
C THR A 555 -3.27 -3.47 -12.31
N ALA A 556 -3.59 -2.22 -11.95
CA ALA A 556 -2.93 -1.07 -12.53
C ALA A 556 -1.42 -1.32 -12.43
N SER A 557 -0.81 -1.71 -13.55
CA SER A 557 0.63 -1.87 -13.65
C SER A 557 1.22 -0.47 -13.51
N SER A 558 1.70 -0.17 -12.31
CA SER A 558 2.85 0.73 -12.15
C SER A 558 3.96 0.18 -13.04
N GLN A 559 4.11 0.74 -14.24
CA GLN A 559 5.27 0.46 -15.07
C GLN A 559 6.49 1.04 -14.36
N THR A 560 7.24 0.16 -13.72
CA THR A 560 8.67 0.33 -13.51
C THR A 560 9.35 0.49 -14.86
N GLN A 561 9.94 1.66 -15.09
CA GLN A 561 11.30 1.80 -15.61
C GLN A 561 11.98 2.95 -14.89
#